data_AF-A0AAV9MTT7-F1
#
_entry.id   AF-A0AAV9MTT7-F1
#
_cell.length_a   1.000
_cell.length_b   1.000
_cell.length_c   1.000
_cell.angle_alpha   90.00
_cell.angle_beta   90.00
_cell.angle_gamma   90.00
#
_symmetry.space_group_name_H-M   'P 1'
#
loop_
_entity.id
_entity.type
_entity.pdbx_description
1 polymer ?
#
loop_
_entity_poly.entity_id
_entity_poly.type
_entity_poly.pdbx_seq_one_letter_code
_entity_poly.pdbx_strand_id
1 'polypeptide(L)'
;MRLFITILLALIALVFARPAALKTVIVSYPNDTPSSVVDKAMKEVVNAGGIITHEYSLIKGFAAKVSDSMIDTINTLTENYTPLVESDSIVTISNN
;
A
#
# COMPACT_ATOMS: atom_id res chain seq x y z
N MET A 1 -8.97 -7.93 41.76
CA MET A 1 -7.61 -8.17 41.23
C MET A 1 -7.58 -8.69 39.80
N ARG A 2 -8.33 -9.75 39.43
CA ARG A 2 -8.30 -10.33 38.07
C ARG A 2 -8.75 -9.38 36.93
N LEU A 3 -9.78 -8.55 37.16
CA LEU A 3 -10.25 -7.57 36.17
C LEU A 3 -9.24 -6.43 35.93
N PHE A 4 -8.61 -5.94 37.00
CA PHE A 4 -7.58 -4.89 36.89
C PHE A 4 -6.34 -5.39 36.14
N ILE A 5 -5.92 -6.63 36.38
CA ILE A 5 -4.78 -7.24 35.67
C ILE A 5 -5.10 -7.42 34.18
N THR A 6 -6.31 -7.85 33.82
CA THR A 6 -6.70 -8.02 32.42
C THR A 6 -6.82 -6.70 31.66
N ILE A 7 -7.37 -5.65 32.28
CA ILE A 7 -7.41 -4.31 31.70
C ILE A 7 -5.99 -3.74 31.55
N LEU A 8 -5.13 -3.90 32.55
CA LEU A 8 -3.74 -3.46 32.49
C LEU A 8 -2.96 -4.18 31.37
N LEU A 9 -3.15 -5.50 31.21
CA LEU A 9 -2.53 -6.27 30.13
C LEU A 9 -3.02 -5.83 28.74
N ALA A 10 -4.32 -5.55 28.60
CA ALA A 10 -4.90 -5.06 27.35
C ALA A 10 -4.38 -3.66 26.96
N LEU A 11 -4.23 -2.77 27.94
CA LEU A 11 -3.62 -1.44 27.74
C LEU A 11 -2.15 -1.55 27.33
N ILE A 12 -1.39 -2.45 27.96
CA ILE A 12 0.01 -2.70 27.61
C ILE A 12 0.12 -3.25 26.18
N ALA A 13 -0.76 -4.16 25.75
CA ALA A 13 -0.78 -4.68 24.39
C ALA A 13 -1.02 -3.58 23.33
N LEU A 14 -1.88 -2.60 23.63
CA LEU A 14 -2.10 -1.44 22.76
C LEU A 14 -0.86 -0.55 22.62
N VAL A 15 -0.06 -0.38 23.68
CA VAL A 15 1.17 0.44 23.65
C VAL A 15 2.23 -0.14 22.71
N PHE A 16 2.25 -1.46 22.54
CA PHE A 16 3.19 -2.13 21.63
C PHE A 16 2.68 -2.26 20.18
N ALA A 17 1.41 -1.93 19.91
CA ALA A 17 0.87 -1.92 18.56
C ALA A 17 1.42 -0.73 17.77
N ARG A 18 2.47 -0.98 16.97
CA ARG A 18 3.00 0.00 16.03
C ARG A 18 2.31 -0.17 14.67
N PRO A 19 1.89 0.92 14.01
CA PRO A 19 1.45 0.83 12.62
C PRO A 19 2.58 0.29 11.75
N ALA A 20 2.23 -0.50 10.74
CA ALA A 20 3.21 -1.03 9.80
C ALA A 20 3.96 0.11 9.11
N ALA A 21 5.27 -0.05 8.92
CA ALA A 21 6.05 0.91 8.15
C ALA A 21 5.53 0.94 6.70
N LEU A 22 5.22 2.14 6.20
CA LEU A 22 4.75 2.32 4.84
C LEU A 22 5.94 2.60 3.91
N LYS A 23 6.01 1.88 2.79
CA LYS A 23 6.92 2.12 1.67
C LYS A 23 6.22 2.91 0.58
N THR A 24 6.94 3.80 -0.08
CA THR A 24 6.44 4.49 -1.27
C THR A 24 6.69 3.60 -2.48
N VAL A 25 5.63 3.31 -3.22
CA VAL A 25 5.66 2.45 -4.41
C VAL A 25 4.93 3.09 -5.56
N ILE A 26 5.33 2.69 -6.77
CA ILE A 26 4.62 2.94 -8.02
C ILE A 26 4.02 1.60 -8.45
N VAL A 27 2.70 1.59 -8.69
CA VAL A 27 1.97 0.43 -9.20
C VAL A 27 1.54 0.75 -10.63
N SER A 28 2.00 -0.07 -11.58
CA SER A 28 1.65 0.06 -12.99
C SER A 28 1.01 -1.22 -13.51
N TYR A 29 0.03 -1.08 -14.39
CA TYR A 29 -0.75 -2.16 -14.97
C TYR A 29 -0.57 -2.19 -16.50
N PRO A 30 -0.83 -3.35 -17.15
CA PRO A 30 -0.94 -3.44 -18.60
C PRO A 30 -1.95 -2.42 -19.18
N ASN A 31 -1.69 -1.92 -20.38
CA ASN A 31 -2.50 -0.84 -21.00
C ASN A 31 -3.97 -1.23 -21.26
N ASP A 32 -4.24 -2.51 -21.45
CA ASP A 32 -5.58 -3.09 -21.66
C ASP A 32 -6.34 -3.32 -20.34
N THR A 33 -5.75 -2.99 -19.19
CA THR A 33 -6.38 -3.12 -17.89
C THR A 33 -7.59 -2.17 -17.77
N PRO A 34 -8.80 -2.69 -17.49
CA PRO A 34 -9.98 -1.87 -17.26
C PRO A 34 -9.81 -0.95 -16.06
N SER A 35 -10.30 0.29 -16.14
CA SER A 35 -10.18 1.25 -15.03
C SER A 35 -10.77 0.72 -13.72
N SER A 36 -11.86 -0.06 -13.79
CA SER A 36 -12.48 -0.68 -12.61
C SER A 36 -11.55 -1.58 -11.81
N VAL A 37 -10.55 -2.19 -12.45
CA VAL A 37 -9.53 -3.02 -11.79
C VAL A 37 -8.55 -2.14 -11.00
N VAL A 38 -8.07 -1.07 -11.63
CA VAL A 38 -7.19 -0.08 -10.99
C VAL A 38 -7.91 0.62 -9.83
N ASP A 39 -9.15 1.04 -10.04
CA ASP A 39 -10.00 1.66 -9.03
C ASP A 39 -10.22 0.74 -7.82
N LYS A 40 -10.47 -0.54 -8.08
CA LYS A 40 -10.59 -1.56 -7.02
C LYS A 40 -9.28 -1.68 -6.25
N ALA A 41 -8.14 -1.75 -6.93
CA ALA A 41 -6.84 -1.84 -6.26
C ALA A 41 -6.56 -0.61 -5.39
N MET A 42 -6.82 0.60 -5.88
CA MET A 42 -6.68 1.83 -5.09
C MET A 42 -7.58 1.81 -3.86
N LYS A 43 -8.82 1.32 -3.99
CA LYS A 43 -9.75 1.18 -2.87
C LYS A 43 -9.25 0.20 -1.81
N GLU A 44 -8.73 -0.96 -2.22
CA GLU A 44 -8.17 -1.94 -1.30
C GLU A 44 -6.93 -1.39 -0.57
N VAL A 45 -6.08 -0.62 -1.27
CA VAL A 45 -4.96 0.08 -0.64
C VAL A 45 -5.43 1.02 0.46
N VAL A 46 -6.47 1.82 0.21
CA VAL A 46 -7.03 2.74 1.22
C VAL A 46 -7.67 1.97 2.38
N ASN A 47 -8.41 0.90 2.09
CA ASN A 47 -9.03 0.04 3.12
C ASN A 47 -7.99 -0.59 4.05
N ALA A 48 -6.81 -0.93 3.52
CA ALA A 48 -5.69 -1.48 4.27
C ALA A 48 -4.88 -0.42 5.06
N GLY A 49 -5.30 0.84 5.04
CA GLY A 49 -4.60 1.95 5.71
C GLY A 49 -3.43 2.53 4.91
N GLY A 50 -3.30 2.18 3.63
CA GLY A 50 -2.39 2.82 2.70
C GLY A 50 -2.90 4.17 2.21
N ILE A 51 -2.04 4.92 1.54
CA ILE A 51 -2.32 6.29 1.08
C ILE A 51 -1.98 6.39 -0.41
N ILE A 52 -2.96 6.74 -1.25
CA ILE A 52 -2.70 7.07 -2.65
C ILE A 52 -2.06 8.46 -2.70
N THR A 53 -0.86 8.57 -3.27
CA THR A 53 -0.12 9.84 -3.39
C THR A 53 -0.31 10.49 -4.74
N HIS A 54 -0.54 9.70 -5.79
CA HIS A 54 -0.77 10.19 -7.13
C HIS A 54 -1.49 9.16 -7.99
N GLU A 55 -2.38 9.61 -8.87
CA GLU A 55 -2.98 8.79 -9.92
C GLU A 55 -2.44 9.25 -11.27
N TYR A 56 -1.96 8.32 -12.09
CA TYR A 56 -1.34 8.67 -13.36
C TYR A 56 -2.39 8.75 -14.48
N SER A 57 -2.26 9.78 -15.32
CA SER A 57 -3.07 9.95 -16.52
C SER A 57 -2.42 9.34 -17.78
N LEU A 58 -1.09 9.17 -17.78
CA LEU A 58 -0.33 8.63 -18.93
C LEU A 58 -0.23 7.10 -18.93
N ILE A 59 -0.26 6.46 -17.76
CA ILE A 59 -0.18 5.01 -17.61
C ILE A 59 -1.35 4.53 -16.75
N LYS A 60 -1.73 3.25 -16.90
CA LYS A 60 -2.68 2.61 -15.99
C LYS A 60 -1.98 2.32 -14.67
N GLY A 61 -2.13 3.19 -13.68
CA GLY A 61 -1.41 3.00 -12.43
C GLY A 61 -1.57 4.16 -11.46
N PHE A 62 -0.94 4.00 -10.30
CA PHE A 62 -0.94 4.99 -9.22
C PHE A 62 0.32 4.86 -8.38
N ALA A 63 0.69 5.95 -7.71
CA ALA A 63 1.69 5.94 -6.65
C ALA A 63 0.99 5.88 -5.28
N ALA A 64 1.56 5.13 -4.35
CA ALA A 64 0.99 4.96 -3.03
C ALA A 64 2.06 4.75 -1.95
N LYS A 65 1.66 5.02 -0.70
CA LYS A 65 2.36 4.57 0.51
C LYS A 65 1.62 3.37 1.07
N VAL A 66 2.27 2.21 1.11
CA VAL A 66 1.64 0.92 1.47
C VAL A 66 2.54 0.11 2.40
N SER A 67 1.95 -0.76 3.22
CA SER A 67 2.72 -1.74 4.01
C SER A 67 3.27 -2.85 3.10
N ASP A 68 4.29 -3.57 3.56
CA ASP A 68 4.84 -4.72 2.83
C ASP A 68 3.78 -5.78 2.52
N SER A 69 2.91 -6.10 3.48
CA SER A 69 1.80 -7.05 3.29
C SER A 69 0.81 -6.62 2.20
N MET A 70 0.68 -5.31 1.97
CA MET A 70 -0.21 -4.79 0.94
C MET A 70 0.40 -4.91 -0.45
N ILE A 71 1.73 -4.89 -0.58
CA ILE A 71 2.42 -5.15 -1.86
C ILE A 71 2.09 -6.57 -2.35
N ASP A 72 2.19 -7.56 -1.47
CA ASP A 72 1.81 -8.95 -1.78
C ASP A 72 0.33 -9.09 -2.14
N THR A 73 -0.52 -8.31 -1.47
CA THR A 73 -1.96 -8.27 -1.76
C THR A 73 -2.22 -7.67 -3.14
N ILE A 74 -1.57 -6.56 -3.50
CA ILE A 74 -1.71 -5.91 -4.82
C ILE A 74 -1.39 -6.90 -5.94
N ASN A 75 -0.33 -7.69 -5.79
CA ASN A 75 0.06 -8.71 -6.77
C ASN A 75 -0.95 -9.85 -6.93
N THR A 76 -1.85 -10.05 -5.94
CA THR A 76 -2.84 -11.14 -5.93
C THR A 76 -4.27 -10.67 -6.17
N LEU A 77 -4.53 -9.36 -6.23
CA LEU A 77 -5.87 -8.79 -6.44
C LEU A 77 -6.45 -9.11 -7.83
N THR A 78 -5.61 -9.50 -8.79
CA THR A 78 -5.98 -9.68 -10.19
C THR A 78 -5.27 -10.89 -10.79
N GLU A 79 -6.04 -11.82 -11.35
CA GLU A 79 -5.47 -12.98 -12.05
C GLU A 79 -5.06 -12.64 -13.50
N ASN A 80 -5.78 -11.72 -14.16
CA ASN A 80 -5.62 -11.43 -15.59
C ASN A 80 -4.79 -10.17 -15.88
N TYR A 81 -4.54 -9.32 -14.88
CA TYR A 81 -3.92 -8.00 -15.06
C TYR A 81 -2.82 -7.77 -14.04
N THR A 82 -1.78 -8.61 -14.08
CA THR A 82 -0.69 -8.56 -13.11
C THR A 82 -0.02 -7.19 -13.10
N PRO A 83 -0.03 -6.47 -11.96
CA PRO A 83 0.67 -5.20 -11.84
C PRO A 83 2.18 -5.41 -11.73
N LEU A 84 2.95 -4.41 -12.17
CA LEU A 84 4.33 -4.22 -11.81
C LEU A 84 4.39 -3.20 -10.65
N VAL A 85 4.94 -3.64 -9.51
CA VAL A 85 5.11 -2.81 -8.32
C VAL A 85 6.60 -2.50 -8.13
N GLU A 86 6.94 -1.21 -8.18
CA GLU A 86 8.32 -0.73 -8.07
C GLU A 86 8.46 0.19 -6.84
N SER A 87 9.63 0.14 -6.19
CA SER A 87 9.92 1.07 -5.10
C SER A 87 10.24 2.45 -5.66
N ASP A 88 9.59 3.48 -5.13
CA ASP A 88 9.85 4.86 -5.53
C ASP A 88 11.22 5.32 -5.00
N SER A 89 12.01 5.96 -5.88
CA SER A 89 13.41 6.31 -5.61
C SER A 89 13.70 7.76 -6.00
N ILE A 90 14.56 8.41 -5.20
CA ILE A 90 14.97 9.78 -5.47
C ILE A 90 15.96 9.80 -6.64
N VAL A 91 15.70 10.65 -7.63
CA VAL A 91 16.62 10.93 -8.73
C VAL A 91 17.31 12.27 -8.47
N THR A 92 18.63 12.33 -8.70
CA THR A 92 19.44 13.55 -8.52
C THR A 92 19.98 14.06 -9.85
N ILE A 93 20.21 15.37 -9.92
CA ILE A 93 20.83 16.00 -11.10
C ILE A 93 22.31 15.61 -11.15
N SER A 94 22.75 15.10 -12.30
CA SER A 94 24.18 14.88 -12.57
C SER A 94 24.81 16.18 -13.07
N ASN A 95 25.66 16.80 -12.26
CA ASN A 95 26.47 17.94 -12.68
C ASN A 95 27.80 17.41 -13.24
N ASN A 96 28.01 17.52 -14.56
CA ASN A 96 29.29 17.28 -15.22
C ASN A 96 30.14 18.54 -15.19
#